data_AF-A0A0H5PBK1-F1
#
_entry.id   AF-A0A0H5PBK1-F1
#
_cell.length_a   1.000
_cell.length_b   1.000
_cell.length_c   1.000
_cell.angle_alpha   90.00
_cell.angle_beta   90.00
_cell.angle_gamma   90.00
#
_symmetry.space_group_name_H-M   'P 1'
#
loop_
_entity.id
_entity.type
_entity.pdbx_description
1 polymer ?
#
loop_
_entity_poly.entity_id
_entity_poly.type
_entity_poly.pdbx_seq_one_letter_code
_entity_poly.pdbx_strand_id
1 'polypeptide(L)'
;MRSYPDPAYRRDRACAGVDQDVFFPAPSGQQSRRIAPARALCAACPVLAECAGWAEPLARAGELTGCVVAGVYLPSHHNTARRLRDAAADELVVIAATGRLDVEGAA
;
A
#
# COMPACT_ATOMS: atom_id res chain seq x y z
N MET A 1 -8.32 16.46 10.73
CA MET A 1 -7.39 15.33 10.48
C MET A 1 -7.99 14.09 11.13
N ARG A 2 -8.37 13.07 10.36
CA ARG A 2 -8.73 11.77 10.93
C ARG A 2 -7.43 11.09 11.35
N SER A 3 -7.25 10.87 12.65
CA SER A 3 -6.22 9.94 13.13
C SER A 3 -6.75 8.53 12.89
N TYR A 4 -6.20 7.82 11.91
CA TYR A 4 -6.57 6.42 11.69
C TYR A 4 -5.70 5.55 12.60
N PRO A 5 -6.29 4.68 13.44
CA PRO A 5 -5.52 3.67 14.16
C PRO A 5 -4.82 2.76 13.15
N ASP A 6 -3.63 2.27 13.52
CA ASP A 6 -2.85 1.41 12.63
C ASP A 6 -3.67 0.16 12.22
N PRO A 7 -3.96 -0.01 10.91
CA PRO A 7 -4.75 -1.09 10.36
C PRO A 7 -4.13 -2.46 10.61
N ALA A 8 -2.83 -2.55 10.89
CA ALA A 8 -2.15 -3.79 11.25
C ALA A 8 -2.70 -4.43 12.54
N TYR A 9 -3.42 -3.68 13.38
CA TYR A 9 -4.06 -4.21 14.59
C TYR A 9 -5.56 -4.52 14.41
N ARG A 10 -6.12 -4.29 13.21
CA ARG A 10 -7.49 -4.64 12.90
C ARG A 10 -7.66 -6.15 12.84
N ARG A 11 -8.69 -6.68 13.51
CA ARG A 11 -8.96 -8.12 13.58
C ARG A 11 -9.46 -8.69 12.25
N ASP A 12 -10.07 -7.86 11.43
CA ASP A 12 -10.69 -8.18 10.14
C ASP A 12 -9.76 -7.96 8.93
N ARG A 13 -8.48 -7.65 9.15
CA ARG A 13 -7.51 -7.48 8.05
C ARG A 13 -7.28 -8.81 7.32
N ALA A 14 -7.28 -8.76 5.98
CA ALA A 14 -7.06 -9.95 5.14
C ALA A 14 -5.59 -10.42 5.16
N CYS A 15 -4.66 -9.55 5.51
CA CYS A 15 -3.23 -9.89 5.63
C CYS A 15 -2.88 -10.61 6.95
N ALA A 16 -3.84 -10.86 7.83
CA ALA A 16 -3.57 -11.57 9.09
C ALA A 16 -3.09 -13.00 8.82
N GLY A 17 -1.91 -13.36 9.35
CA GLY A 17 -1.30 -14.68 9.17
C GLY A 17 -0.60 -14.90 7.82
N VAL A 18 -0.56 -13.89 6.94
CA VAL A 18 0.25 -13.91 5.73
C VAL A 18 1.69 -13.54 6.08
N ASP A 19 2.65 -14.18 5.41
CA ASP A 19 4.06 -13.84 5.55
C ASP A 19 4.31 -12.37 5.17
N GLN A 20 5.04 -11.65 6.03
CA GLN A 20 5.39 -10.25 5.81
C GLN A 20 6.18 -10.05 4.52
N ASP A 21 6.99 -11.03 4.10
CA ASP A 21 7.85 -10.93 2.91
C ASP A 21 7.06 -10.72 1.62
N VAL A 22 5.78 -11.12 1.60
CA VAL A 22 4.85 -10.85 0.49
C VAL A 22 4.67 -9.34 0.26
N PHE A 23 4.75 -8.54 1.31
CA PHE A 23 4.58 -7.10 1.28
C PHE A 23 5.90 -6.34 1.08
N PHE A 24 7.06 -7.00 1.14
CA PHE A 24 8.38 -6.37 0.96
C PHE A 24 9.11 -6.95 -0.26
N PRO A 25 8.63 -6.67 -1.49
CA PRO A 25 9.23 -7.25 -2.69
C PRO A 25 10.64 -6.68 -2.91
N ALA A 26 11.61 -7.58 -3.07
CA ALA A 26 12.98 -7.21 -3.38
C ALA A 26 13.07 -6.39 -4.70
N PRO A 27 13.89 -5.32 -4.73
CA PRO A 27 14.06 -4.50 -5.93
C PRO A 27 14.62 -5.36 -7.08
N SER A 28 13.84 -5.48 -8.15
CA SER A 28 14.19 -6.27 -9.33
C SER A 28 13.47 -5.73 -10.57
N GLY A 29 13.92 -6.11 -11.77
CA GLY A 29 13.30 -5.68 -13.03
C GLY A 29 11.88 -6.21 -13.28
N GLN A 30 11.31 -7.03 -12.39
CA GLN A 30 9.98 -7.62 -12.49
C GLN A 30 9.07 -7.21 -11.33
N GLN A 31 9.09 -5.92 -10.95
CA GLN A 31 8.37 -5.46 -9.76
C GLN A 31 6.86 -5.73 -9.81
N SER A 32 6.20 -5.50 -10.95
CA SER A 32 4.76 -5.73 -11.09
C SER A 32 4.35 -7.16 -10.74
N ARG A 33 5.18 -8.16 -11.10
CA ARG A 33 4.91 -9.57 -10.77
C ARG A 33 5.08 -9.87 -9.28
N ARG A 34 6.01 -9.21 -8.61
CA ARG A 34 6.25 -9.40 -7.17
C ARG A 34 5.22 -8.68 -6.30
N ILE A 35 4.65 -7.59 -6.79
CA ILE A 35 3.60 -6.84 -6.09
C ILE A 35 2.22 -7.52 -6.23
N ALA A 36 1.99 -8.27 -7.31
CA ALA A 36 0.69 -8.88 -7.61
C ALA A 36 0.07 -9.71 -6.45
N PRO A 37 0.82 -10.57 -5.72
CA PRO A 37 0.26 -11.32 -4.59
C PRO A 37 -0.23 -10.42 -3.45
N ALA A 38 0.55 -9.41 -3.07
CA ALA A 38 0.14 -8.43 -2.05
C ALA A 38 -1.08 -7.62 -2.52
N ARG A 39 -1.11 -7.19 -3.79
CA ARG A 39 -2.26 -6.49 -4.38
C ARG A 39 -3.55 -7.32 -4.32
N ALA A 40 -3.48 -8.61 -4.66
CA ALA A 40 -4.64 -9.49 -4.62
C ALA A 40 -5.22 -9.62 -3.20
N LEU A 41 -4.36 -9.70 -2.17
CA LEU A 41 -4.80 -9.69 -0.77
C LEU A 41 -5.45 -8.36 -0.37
N CYS A 42 -4.84 -7.24 -0.76
CA CYS A 42 -5.39 -5.92 -0.47
C CYS A 42 -6.74 -5.69 -1.15
N ALA A 43 -6.95 -6.20 -2.38
CA ALA A 43 -8.21 -6.06 -3.11
C ALA A 43 -9.40 -6.72 -2.37
N ALA A 44 -9.16 -7.78 -1.60
CA ALA A 44 -10.18 -8.49 -0.83
C ALA A 44 -10.31 -7.98 0.62
N CYS A 45 -9.51 -6.98 1.02
CA CYS A 45 -9.41 -6.58 2.42
C CYS A 45 -10.56 -5.63 2.83
N PRO A 46 -11.34 -5.95 3.88
CA PRO A 46 -12.48 -5.11 4.30
C PRO A 46 -12.05 -3.77 4.90
N VAL A 47 -10.80 -3.66 5.37
CA VAL A 47 -10.23 -2.43 5.95
C VAL A 47 -9.38 -1.64 4.95
N LEU A 48 -9.50 -1.90 3.65
CA LEU A 48 -8.65 -1.29 2.62
C LEU A 48 -8.68 0.25 2.67
N ALA A 49 -9.86 0.86 2.77
CA ALA A 49 -10.00 2.32 2.83
C ALA A 49 -9.30 2.93 4.05
N GLU A 50 -9.47 2.32 5.22
CA GLU A 50 -8.82 2.77 6.46
C GLU A 50 -7.30 2.56 6.36
N CYS A 51 -6.87 1.46 5.77
CA CYS A 51 -5.45 1.15 5.58
C CYS A 51 -4.76 2.17 4.67
N ALA A 52 -5.42 2.57 3.58
CA ALA A 52 -4.90 3.61 2.70
C ALA A 52 -4.85 4.98 3.37
N GLY A 53 -5.89 5.33 4.14
CA GLY A 53 -5.93 6.59 4.90
C GLY A 53 -4.88 6.69 6.00
N TRP A 54 -4.49 5.56 6.60
CA TRP A 54 -3.37 5.49 7.54
C TRP A 54 -2.00 5.57 6.84
N ALA A 55 -1.85 4.91 5.68
CA ALA A 55 -0.57 4.83 4.98
C ALA A 55 -0.19 6.11 4.24
N GLU A 56 -1.17 6.89 3.77
CA GLU A 56 -0.98 8.12 2.99
C GLU A 56 0.01 9.12 3.63
N PRO A 57 -0.19 9.56 4.89
CA PRO A 57 0.72 10.54 5.49
C PRO A 57 2.12 9.96 5.71
N LEU A 58 2.22 8.67 6.04
CA LEU A 58 3.49 7.97 6.25
C LEU A 58 4.29 7.84 4.94
N ALA A 59 3.60 7.59 3.83
CA ALA A 59 4.19 7.55 2.50
C ALA A 59 4.76 8.93 2.09
N ARG A 60 4.01 10.01 2.33
CA ARG A 60 4.49 11.40 2.06
C ARG A 60 5.65 11.79 2.95
N ALA A 61 5.61 11.44 4.23
CA ALA A 61 6.70 11.69 5.17
C ALA A 61 7.95 10.85 4.83
N GLY A 62 7.77 9.69 4.18
CA GLY A 62 8.86 8.75 3.90
C GLY A 62 9.13 7.80 5.08
N GLU A 63 8.23 7.75 6.05
CA GLU A 63 8.30 6.86 7.21
C GLU A 63 7.89 5.43 6.85
N LEU A 64 7.06 5.28 5.81
CA LEU A 64 6.69 3.98 5.24
C LEU A 64 7.21 3.87 3.81
N THR A 65 8.15 2.96 3.57
CA THR A 65 8.83 2.81 2.27
C THR A 65 9.24 1.37 1.99
N GLY A 66 9.47 1.06 0.71
CA GLY A 66 9.97 -0.25 0.27
C GLY A 66 8.98 -1.40 0.42
N CYS A 67 7.69 -1.10 0.57
CA CYS A 67 6.66 -2.08 0.87
C CYS A 67 5.40 -1.88 0.03
N VAL A 68 4.54 -2.88 0.00
CA VAL A 68 3.19 -2.80 -0.54
C VAL A 68 2.23 -2.60 0.62
N VAL A 69 1.46 -1.52 0.60
CA VAL A 69 0.44 -1.22 1.60
C VAL A 69 -0.82 -0.74 0.90
N ALA A 70 -1.99 -1.21 1.35
CA ALA A 70 -3.27 -0.95 0.68
C ALA A 70 -3.19 -1.14 -0.85
N GLY A 71 -2.47 -2.17 -1.32
CA GLY A 71 -2.27 -2.46 -2.74
C GLY A 71 -1.31 -1.53 -3.49
N VAL A 72 -0.79 -0.48 -2.87
CA VAL A 72 0.14 0.47 -3.48
C VAL A 72 1.57 0.12 -3.11
N TYR A 73 2.48 0.11 -4.08
CA TYR A 73 3.91 -0.05 -3.80
C TYR A 73 4.53 1.31 -3.44
N LEU A 74 5.09 1.38 -2.24
CA LEU A 74 5.82 2.54 -1.76
C LEU A 74 7.30 2.38 -2.09
N PRO A 75 7.90 3.28 -2.89
CA PRO A 75 9.31 3.20 -3.25
C PRO A 75 10.20 3.45 -2.03
N SER A 76 11.45 2.98 -2.08
CA SER A 76 12.42 3.12 -1.00
C SER A 76 12.72 4.59 -0.65
N HIS A 77 13.17 4.82 0.59
CA HIS A 77 13.52 6.13 1.13
C HIS A 77 14.84 6.69 0.54
N HIS A 78 14.81 7.13 -0.71
CA HIS A 78 15.89 7.90 -1.32
C HIS A 78 15.39 9.28 -1.75
N ASN A 79 16.22 10.32 -1.64
CA ASN A 79 15.81 11.72 -1.90
C ASN A 79 15.23 11.91 -3.32
N THR A 80 15.75 11.19 -4.31
CA THR A 80 15.24 11.23 -5.69
C THR A 80 13.88 10.55 -5.88
N ALA A 81 13.38 9.79 -4.89
CA ALA A 81 12.07 9.13 -4.91
C ALA A 81 10.93 9.98 -4.34
N ARG A 82 11.18 11.21 -3.86
CA ARG A 82 10.10 12.02 -3.26
C ARG A 82 8.88 12.15 -4.17
N ARG A 83 9.08 12.43 -5.46
CA ARG A 83 7.99 12.51 -6.45
C ARG A 83 7.23 11.19 -6.61
N LEU A 84 7.95 10.06 -6.57
CA LEU A 84 7.33 8.73 -6.66
C LEU A 84 6.53 8.40 -5.39
N ARG A 85 7.02 8.82 -4.21
CA ARG A 85 6.28 8.70 -2.95
C ARG A 85 5.04 9.60 -2.93
N ASP A 86 5.15 10.83 -3.43
CA ASP A 86 4.01 11.74 -3.55
C ASP A 86 2.93 11.13 -4.47
N ALA A 87 3.32 10.56 -5.62
CA ALA A 87 2.40 9.87 -6.51
C ALA A 87 1.75 8.63 -5.89
N ALA A 88 2.53 7.82 -5.16
CA ALA A 88 1.98 6.68 -4.43
C ALA A 88 1.01 7.12 -3.31
N ALA A 89 1.31 8.22 -2.62
CA ALA A 89 0.40 8.80 -1.64
C ALA A 89 -0.89 9.32 -2.28
N ASP A 90 -0.83 9.90 -3.48
CA ASP A 90 -2.02 10.32 -4.22
C ASP A 90 -2.90 9.10 -4.60
N GLU A 91 -2.29 7.95 -4.97
CA GLU A 91 -3.02 6.69 -5.17
C GLU A 91 -3.71 6.22 -3.87
N LEU A 92 -3.01 6.34 -2.73
CA LEU A 92 -3.59 6.03 -1.42
C LEU A 92 -4.76 6.95 -1.05
N VAL A 93 -4.75 8.23 -1.43
CA VAL A 93 -5.89 9.15 -1.24
C VAL A 93 -7.12 8.63 -2.00
N VAL A 94 -6.95 8.19 -3.25
CA VAL A 94 -8.05 7.65 -4.05
C VAL A 94 -8.62 6.39 -3.39
N ILE A 95 -7.76 5.44 -3.00
CA ILE A 95 -8.19 4.19 -2.36
C ILE A 95 -8.86 4.47 -0.99
N ALA A 96 -8.37 5.44 -0.23
CA ALA A 96 -8.99 5.84 1.04
C ALA A 96 -10.40 6.40 0.85
N ALA A 97 -10.66 7.07 -0.29
CA ALA A 97 -11.96 7.63 -0.62
C ALA A 97 -12.92 6.60 -1.22
N THR A 98 -12.43 5.66 -2.05
CA THR A 98 -13.26 4.70 -2.79
C THR A 98 -13.39 3.34 -2.10
N GLY A 99 -12.42 2.98 -1.27
CA GLY A 99 -12.27 1.63 -0.71
C GLY A 99 -11.99 0.56 -1.76
N ARG A 100 -11.45 0.93 -2.93
CA ARG A 100 -11.17 0.02 -4.04
C ARG A 100 -9.77 0.25 -4.58
N LEU A 101 -9.11 -0.83 -4.98
CA LEU A 101 -7.98 -0.76 -5.89
C LEU A 101 -8.57 -0.64 -7.29
N ASP A 102 -8.33 0.46 -7.97
CA ASP A 102 -8.75 0.61 -9.36
C ASP A 102 -7.88 -0.34 -10.21
N VAL A 103 -8.33 -1.59 -10.34
CA VAL A 103 -7.68 -2.68 -11.07
C VAL A 103 -7.99 -2.60 -12.56
N GLU A 104 -8.00 -1.42 -13.17
CA GLU A 104 -8.04 -1.31 -14.64
C GLU A 104 -6.61 -1.30 -15.19
N GLY A 105 -6.02 -2.49 -15.32
CA GLY A 105 -4.68 -2.61 -15.92
C GLY A 105 -4.02 -3.99 -15.86
N ALA A 106 -4.78 -5.08 -15.74
CA ALA A 106 -4.26 -6.44 -15.89
C ALA A 106 -5.18 -7.24 -16.83
N ALA A 107 -5.10 -6.91 -18.12
CA ALA A 107 -5.56 -7.74 -19.23
C ALA A 107 -4.38 -7.99 -20.17
#